data_AF-A0A519NP75-F1
#
_entry.id   AF-A0A519NP75-F1
#
_cell.length_a   1.000
_cell.length_b   1.000
_cell.length_c   1.000
_cell.angle_alpha   90.00
_cell.angle_beta   90.00
_cell.angle_gamma   90.00
#
_symmetry.space_group_name_H-M   'P 1'
#
loop_
_entity.id
_entity.type
_entity.pdbx_description
1 polymer ?
#
loop_
_entity_poly.entity_id
_entity_poly.type
_entity_poly.pdbx_seq_one_letter_code
_entity_poly.pdbx_strand_id
1 'polypeptide(L)'
;TVLPDFDVWRGAVIERDGRLTEVLAPAVVLATGGAGGLYARTTTPAALLGEGMALACLAGADILDPEFVQFHPTAIDVGLDPMPLATEALRGEGARLIDAQGRFLLGEAPDADLKARDVVARAVHSARAKGRGAYLDARTAVGDAFPHEFPAVFAACMRAGLDPRETPIPVAPGAHYHMGGIAADLDGRTSLAGLYAVGECAATGVHGANRLASNSLLEAAAFGRRTGRAAAAETGGEGDVLKPVLAPDLAPEALTALRAAMSDNVGVVRDAEGLTRALAVLERLEQDARGALPVLAARLIAGAALDRRESRGGHYRSDYPDTDAGARHTRLHRVPAVAVAAE
;
A
#
# COMPACT_ATOMS: atom_id res chain seq x y z
N THR A 1 -11.07 2.83 -18.56
CA THR A 1 -11.02 3.57 -19.83
C THR A 1 -10.59 4.97 -19.58
N VAL A 2 -9.62 5.47 -20.33
CA VAL A 2 -9.10 6.81 -20.16
C VAL A 2 -8.86 7.43 -21.51
N LEU A 3 -9.45 8.60 -21.74
CA LEU A 3 -9.05 9.55 -22.78
C LEU A 3 -9.18 10.98 -22.23
N PRO A 4 -8.35 11.92 -22.73
CA PRO A 4 -8.30 13.29 -22.26
C PRO A 4 -9.54 14.05 -22.74
N ASP A 5 -9.99 15.03 -21.94
CA ASP A 5 -10.96 16.09 -22.30
C ASP A 5 -12.40 15.96 -21.78
N PHE A 6 -12.66 15.13 -20.77
CA PHE A 6 -13.97 15.10 -20.12
C PHE A 6 -13.89 15.50 -18.64
N ASP A 7 -14.70 16.49 -18.26
CA ASP A 7 -14.79 16.98 -16.88
C ASP A 7 -15.68 16.09 -16.00
N VAL A 8 -16.45 15.16 -16.59
CA VAL A 8 -17.46 14.34 -15.89
C VAL A 8 -17.29 12.84 -16.20
N TRP A 9 -17.09 12.05 -15.15
CA TRP A 9 -17.01 10.60 -15.17
C TRP A 9 -18.39 9.95 -14.98
N ARG A 10 -18.72 8.95 -15.81
CA ARG A 10 -20.12 8.51 -16.00
C ARG A 10 -20.35 7.01 -16.03
N GLY A 11 -19.32 6.23 -15.77
CA GLY A 11 -19.46 4.78 -15.83
C GLY A 11 -18.13 4.05 -15.79
N ALA A 12 -18.22 2.75 -15.99
CA ALA A 12 -17.07 1.89 -16.17
C ALA A 12 -17.39 0.83 -17.21
N VAL A 13 -16.35 0.31 -17.83
CA VAL A 13 -16.45 -0.92 -18.59
C VAL A 13 -15.96 -2.03 -17.69
N ILE A 14 -16.80 -3.05 -17.51
CA ILE A 14 -16.50 -4.21 -16.69
C ILE A 14 -16.44 -5.44 -17.58
N GLU A 15 -15.58 -6.38 -17.23
CA GLU A 15 -15.61 -7.72 -17.79
C GLU A 15 -16.48 -8.61 -16.90
N ARG A 16 -17.46 -9.29 -17.52
CA ARG A 16 -18.31 -10.28 -16.87
C ARG A 16 -18.49 -11.47 -17.79
N ASP A 17 -18.13 -12.66 -17.32
CA ASP A 17 -18.26 -13.91 -18.08
C ASP A 17 -17.57 -13.85 -19.47
N GLY A 18 -16.39 -13.21 -19.55
CA GLY A 18 -15.63 -13.03 -20.79
C GLY A 18 -16.21 -11.97 -21.74
N ARG A 19 -17.18 -11.16 -21.28
CA ARG A 19 -17.83 -10.11 -22.07
C ARG A 19 -17.62 -8.75 -21.44
N LEU A 20 -17.20 -7.79 -22.26
CA LEU A 20 -17.16 -6.40 -21.87
C LEU A 20 -18.59 -5.83 -21.84
N THR A 21 -18.94 -5.20 -20.73
CA THR A 21 -20.23 -4.56 -20.50
C THR A 21 -20.00 -3.12 -20.05
N GLU A 22 -20.61 -2.17 -20.74
CA GLU A 22 -20.64 -0.77 -20.34
C GLU A 22 -21.70 -0.58 -19.24
N VAL A 23 -21.29 -0.01 -18.11
CA VAL A 23 -22.19 0.34 -17.00
C VAL A 23 -22.14 1.84 -16.80
N LEU A 24 -23.26 2.50 -17.11
CA LEU A 24 -23.42 3.94 -16.94
C LEU A 24 -24.08 4.25 -15.60
N ALA A 25 -23.56 5.27 -14.92
CA ALA A 25 -24.09 5.77 -13.65
C ALA A 25 -23.81 7.27 -13.50
N PRO A 26 -24.71 8.04 -12.85
CA PRO A 26 -24.45 9.45 -12.52
C PRO A 26 -23.22 9.63 -11.62
N ALA A 27 -22.99 8.68 -10.70
CA ALA A 27 -21.82 8.61 -9.83
C ALA A 27 -21.15 7.24 -9.92
N VAL A 28 -19.82 7.23 -9.97
CA VAL A 28 -18.98 6.05 -9.86
C VAL A 28 -18.15 6.16 -8.60
N VAL A 29 -18.22 5.14 -7.73
CA VAL A 29 -17.44 5.10 -6.49
C VAL A 29 -16.37 4.02 -6.60
N LEU A 30 -15.10 4.42 -6.59
CA LEU A 30 -13.98 3.51 -6.45
C LEU A 30 -13.76 3.17 -4.98
N ALA A 31 -13.75 1.87 -4.69
CA ALA A 31 -13.48 1.29 -3.36
C ALA A 31 -12.59 0.06 -3.50
N THR A 32 -11.53 0.17 -4.33
CA THR A 32 -10.75 -0.96 -4.85
C THR A 32 -9.66 -1.48 -3.91
N GLY A 33 -9.54 -0.92 -2.70
CA GLY A 33 -8.44 -1.22 -1.79
C GLY A 33 -7.12 -0.55 -2.19
N GLY A 34 -6.05 -0.88 -1.46
CA GLY A 34 -4.73 -0.25 -1.64
C GLY A 34 -3.84 -0.88 -2.71
N ALA A 35 -2.54 -0.62 -2.58
CA ALA A 35 -1.50 -1.07 -3.51
C ALA A 35 -0.45 -2.00 -2.86
N GLY A 36 -0.80 -2.65 -1.75
CA GLY A 36 0.13 -3.51 -1.00
C GLY A 36 0.58 -4.75 -1.78
N GLY A 37 -0.22 -5.24 -2.74
CA GLY A 37 0.12 -6.36 -3.62
C GLY A 37 1.29 -6.06 -4.57
N LEU A 38 1.64 -4.79 -4.77
CA LEU A 38 2.84 -4.40 -5.53
C LEU A 38 4.14 -4.79 -4.83
N TYR A 39 4.11 -5.28 -3.59
CA TYR A 39 5.27 -5.72 -2.83
C TYR A 39 5.27 -7.24 -2.66
N ALA A 40 6.41 -7.89 -2.88
CA ALA A 40 6.64 -9.30 -2.57
C ALA A 40 6.51 -9.59 -1.07
N ARG A 41 6.90 -8.63 -0.22
CA ARG A 41 6.65 -8.68 1.22
C ARG A 41 5.42 -7.85 1.55
N THR A 42 4.25 -8.49 1.58
CA THR A 42 2.98 -7.82 1.87
C THR A 42 2.14 -8.63 2.85
N THR A 43 1.31 -7.93 3.61
CA THR A 43 0.30 -8.51 4.51
C THR A 43 -1.12 -8.35 3.97
N THR A 44 -1.27 -7.63 2.85
CA THR A 44 -2.55 -7.43 2.17
C THR A 44 -2.74 -8.52 1.11
N PRO A 45 -3.98 -8.79 0.64
CA PRO A 45 -4.18 -9.70 -0.49
C PRO A 45 -3.29 -9.32 -1.69
N ALA A 46 -2.64 -10.30 -2.30
CA ALA A 46 -1.69 -10.08 -3.40
C ALA A 46 -2.35 -9.46 -4.65
N ALA A 47 -3.67 -9.62 -4.80
CA ALA A 47 -4.45 -9.02 -5.88
C ALA A 47 -4.62 -7.49 -5.77
N LEU A 48 -4.28 -6.86 -4.63
CA LEU A 48 -4.40 -5.41 -4.46
C LEU A 48 -3.21 -4.68 -5.09
N LEU A 49 -3.23 -4.55 -6.41
CA LEU A 49 -2.12 -4.01 -7.23
C LEU A 49 -2.20 -2.50 -7.49
N GLY A 50 -3.07 -1.76 -6.80
CA GLY A 50 -3.19 -0.31 -6.97
C GLY A 50 -3.83 0.12 -8.30
N GLU A 51 -4.56 -0.78 -8.97
CA GLU A 51 -5.12 -0.55 -10.30
C GLU A 51 -6.18 0.55 -10.32
N GLY A 52 -6.97 0.69 -9.25
CA GLY A 52 -7.91 1.81 -9.12
C GLY A 52 -7.22 3.17 -9.12
N MET A 53 -6.07 3.29 -8.44
CA MET A 53 -5.24 4.49 -8.46
C MET A 53 -4.68 4.76 -9.86
N ALA A 54 -4.15 3.73 -10.53
CA ALA A 54 -3.63 3.84 -11.90
C ALA A 54 -4.72 4.26 -12.90
N LEU A 55 -5.91 3.65 -12.83
CA LEU A 55 -7.06 3.97 -13.67
C LEU A 55 -7.51 5.42 -13.48
N ALA A 56 -7.63 5.86 -12.22
CA ALA A 56 -7.99 7.24 -11.90
C ALA A 56 -6.92 8.24 -12.37
N CYS A 57 -5.64 7.91 -12.18
CA CYS A 57 -4.52 8.73 -12.65
C CYS A 57 -4.54 8.88 -14.17
N LEU A 58 -4.73 7.78 -14.90
CA LEU A 58 -4.89 7.81 -16.34
C LEU A 58 -6.08 8.74 -16.67
N ALA A 59 -7.22 8.60 -16.00
CA ALA A 59 -8.43 9.40 -16.22
C ALA A 59 -8.24 10.91 -16.00
N GLY A 60 -7.10 11.31 -15.45
CA GLY A 60 -6.78 12.70 -15.14
C GLY A 60 -7.20 13.12 -13.73
N ALA A 61 -7.57 12.17 -12.86
CA ALA A 61 -7.76 12.46 -11.45
C ALA A 61 -6.41 12.76 -10.79
N ASP A 62 -6.43 13.67 -9.83
CA ASP A 62 -5.28 13.97 -8.99
C ASP A 62 -4.93 12.76 -8.12
N ILE A 63 -3.64 12.45 -8.03
CA ILE A 63 -3.10 11.46 -7.09
C ILE A 63 -2.39 12.19 -5.95
N LEU A 64 -2.67 11.80 -4.71
CA LEU A 64 -2.12 12.42 -3.52
C LEU A 64 -1.23 11.44 -2.76
N ASP A 65 -0.03 11.89 -2.42
CA ASP A 65 0.98 11.22 -1.59
C ASP A 65 1.23 9.73 -1.90
N PRO A 66 1.34 9.30 -3.17
CA PRO A 66 1.43 7.87 -3.51
C PRO A 66 2.63 7.17 -2.86
N GLU A 67 3.69 7.90 -2.51
CA GLU A 67 4.89 7.39 -1.84
C GLU A 67 4.71 7.02 -0.36
N PHE A 68 3.63 7.45 0.30
CA PHE A 68 3.32 7.09 1.68
C PHE A 68 2.66 5.70 1.74
N VAL A 69 3.51 4.68 1.87
CA VAL A 69 3.13 3.30 2.14
C VAL A 69 3.61 2.93 3.54
N GLN A 70 2.72 2.39 4.38
CA GLN A 70 3.08 1.90 5.70
C GLN A 70 3.48 0.43 5.63
N PHE A 71 4.60 0.12 6.28
CA PHE A 71 5.09 -1.24 6.48
C PHE A 71 4.86 -1.66 7.92
N HIS A 72 4.18 -2.80 8.12
CA HIS A 72 4.02 -3.37 9.45
C HIS A 72 5.30 -4.09 9.87
N PRO A 73 5.85 -3.84 11.07
CA PRO A 73 7.16 -4.39 11.48
C PRO A 73 7.18 -5.91 11.71
N THR A 74 6.02 -6.50 12.00
CA THR A 74 5.89 -7.89 12.46
C THR A 74 5.06 -8.75 11.50
N ALA A 75 5.28 -8.61 10.18
CA ALA A 75 4.78 -9.60 9.23
C ALA A 75 5.55 -10.92 9.45
N ILE A 76 4.86 -12.05 9.56
CA ILE A 76 5.44 -13.35 9.90
C ILE A 76 6.20 -13.89 8.68
N ASP A 77 7.51 -14.05 8.82
CA ASP A 77 8.42 -14.40 7.73
C ASP A 77 8.65 -15.90 7.63
N VAL A 78 7.66 -16.59 7.07
CA VAL A 78 7.59 -18.06 6.98
C VAL A 78 7.34 -18.57 5.55
N GLY A 79 7.65 -17.76 4.55
CA GLY A 79 7.52 -18.15 3.13
C GLY A 79 6.09 -18.21 2.59
N LEU A 80 5.13 -17.57 3.28
CA LEU A 80 3.74 -17.44 2.82
C LEU A 80 3.52 -16.08 2.12
N ASP A 81 2.68 -16.09 1.10
CA ASP A 81 2.25 -14.90 0.34
C ASP A 81 0.71 -14.85 0.22
N PRO A 82 0.04 -13.86 0.82
CA PRO A 82 0.61 -12.80 1.64
C PRO A 82 1.14 -13.32 2.98
N MET A 83 2.02 -12.53 3.59
CA MET A 83 2.61 -12.81 4.90
C MET A 83 1.53 -12.68 5.98
N PRO A 84 1.32 -13.70 6.83
CA PRO A 84 0.45 -13.55 8.00
C PRO A 84 0.96 -12.44 8.92
N LEU A 85 0.05 -11.81 9.65
CA LEU A 85 0.39 -10.69 10.53
C LEU A 85 0.47 -11.14 11.99
N ALA A 86 1.61 -10.92 12.65
CA ALA A 86 1.65 -10.92 14.10
C ALA A 86 1.16 -9.55 14.58
N THR A 87 -0.02 -9.53 15.19
CA THR A 87 -0.72 -8.30 15.60
C THR A 87 0.15 -7.43 16.52
N GLU A 88 0.01 -6.10 16.38
CA GLU A 88 0.65 -5.12 17.26
C GLU A 88 0.27 -5.30 18.73
N ALA A 89 -0.90 -5.88 19.01
CA ALA A 89 -1.32 -6.21 20.37
C ALA A 89 -0.33 -7.13 21.11
N LEU A 90 0.40 -8.01 20.40
CA LEU A 90 1.44 -8.85 21.03
C LEU A 90 2.54 -8.01 21.68
N ARG A 91 2.97 -6.91 21.02
CA ARG A 91 3.94 -5.98 21.61
C ARG A 91 3.34 -5.23 22.81
N GLY A 92 2.03 -4.93 22.76
CA GLY A 92 1.27 -4.38 23.89
C GLY A 92 1.22 -5.30 25.10
N GLU A 93 1.17 -6.62 24.88
CA GLU A 93 1.27 -7.65 25.94
C GLU A 93 2.72 -7.87 26.42
N GLY A 94 3.69 -7.14 25.88
CA GLY A 94 5.09 -7.21 26.30
C GLY A 94 5.96 -8.15 25.46
N ALA A 95 5.48 -8.67 24.32
CA ALA A 95 6.34 -9.38 23.38
C ALA A 95 7.43 -8.43 22.83
N ARG A 96 8.66 -8.93 22.71
CA ARG A 96 9.86 -8.12 22.41
C ARG A 96 10.51 -8.54 21.10
N LEU A 97 11.01 -7.57 20.35
CA LEU A 97 11.81 -7.78 19.14
C LEU A 97 13.27 -8.05 19.49
N ILE A 98 13.76 -9.20 19.06
CA ILE A 98 15.13 -9.67 19.28
C ILE A 98 15.80 -10.07 17.96
N ASP A 99 17.13 -10.14 17.96
CA ASP A 99 17.89 -10.78 16.89
C ASP A 99 18.10 -12.29 17.14
N ALA A 100 18.81 -12.97 16.23
CA ALA A 100 19.12 -14.40 16.34
C ALA A 100 19.98 -14.76 17.57
N GLN A 101 20.60 -13.79 18.24
CA GLN A 101 21.37 -13.97 19.47
C GLN A 101 20.57 -13.58 20.72
N GLY A 102 19.28 -13.24 20.58
CA GLY A 102 18.42 -12.82 21.70
C GLY A 102 18.61 -11.37 22.14
N ARG A 103 19.35 -10.55 21.39
CA ARG A 103 19.56 -9.13 21.74
C ARG A 103 18.39 -8.29 21.26
N PHE A 104 17.89 -7.40 22.12
CA PHE A 104 16.80 -6.49 21.78
C PHE A 104 17.15 -5.57 20.62
N LEU A 105 16.23 -5.40 19.67
CA LEU A 105 16.42 -4.55 18.50
C LEU A 105 16.26 -3.05 18.81
N LEU A 106 15.41 -2.71 19.79
CA LEU A 106 15.06 -1.32 20.14
C LEU A 106 15.58 -0.87 21.52
N GLY A 107 16.39 -1.70 22.18
CA GLY A 107 16.93 -1.45 23.52
C GLY A 107 16.22 -2.23 24.61
N GLU A 108 16.74 -2.17 25.84
CA GLU A 108 16.28 -3.05 26.93
C GLU A 108 14.98 -2.60 27.59
N ALA A 109 14.65 -1.30 27.50
CA ALA A 109 13.49 -0.72 28.16
C ALA A 109 12.19 -1.49 27.81
N PRO A 110 11.29 -1.74 28.78
CA PRO A 110 10.08 -2.55 28.56
C PRO A 110 9.16 -2.02 27.45
N ASP A 111 9.13 -0.69 27.25
CA ASP A 111 8.29 0.01 26.29
C ASP A 111 9.02 0.33 24.96
N ALA A 112 10.26 -0.12 24.78
CA ALA A 112 11.07 0.19 23.60
C ALA A 112 10.40 -0.22 22.28
N ASP A 113 9.59 -1.28 22.33
CA ASP A 113 8.86 -1.87 21.21
C ASP A 113 7.50 -1.20 20.94
N LEU A 114 7.06 -0.28 21.80
CA LEU A 114 5.81 0.48 21.67
C LEU A 114 5.99 1.81 20.92
N LYS A 115 7.17 2.04 20.33
CA LYS A 115 7.42 3.18 19.45
C LYS A 115 6.54 3.11 18.19
N ALA A 116 6.45 4.24 17.48
CA ALA A 116 5.71 4.33 16.23
C ALA A 116 6.14 3.25 15.20
N ARG A 117 5.18 2.75 14.43
CA ARG A 117 5.38 1.62 13.50
C ARG A 117 6.55 1.79 12.55
N ASP A 118 6.77 3.00 12.04
CA ASP A 118 7.87 3.31 11.12
C ASP A 118 9.24 3.15 11.79
N VAL A 119 9.37 3.56 13.06
CA VAL A 119 10.59 3.40 13.86
C VAL A 119 10.89 1.92 14.09
N VAL A 120 9.88 1.15 14.48
CA VAL A 120 10.00 -0.29 14.72
C VAL A 120 10.32 -1.03 13.42
N ALA A 121 9.66 -0.68 12.31
CA ALA A 121 9.92 -1.28 11.01
C ALA A 121 11.35 -1.02 10.52
N ARG A 122 11.90 0.19 10.75
CA ARG A 122 13.31 0.50 10.45
C ARG A 122 14.28 -0.32 11.29
N ALA A 123 13.99 -0.55 12.58
CA ALA A 123 14.83 -1.38 13.45
C ALA A 123 14.86 -2.84 12.97
N VAL A 124 13.70 -3.43 12.65
CA VAL A 124 13.58 -4.77 12.07
C VAL A 124 14.31 -4.85 10.73
N HIS A 125 14.09 -3.89 9.83
CA HIS A 125 14.78 -3.81 8.54
C HIS A 125 16.31 -3.79 8.71
N SER A 126 16.83 -2.92 9.58
CA SER A 126 18.26 -2.77 9.85
C SER A 126 18.90 -4.06 10.38
N ALA A 127 18.23 -4.74 11.32
CA ALA A 127 18.72 -6.01 11.87
C ALA A 127 18.81 -7.10 10.78
N ARG A 128 17.78 -7.20 9.93
CA ARG A 128 17.76 -8.13 8.81
C ARG A 128 18.82 -7.82 7.76
N ALA A 129 18.94 -6.57 7.35
CA ALA A 129 19.94 -6.14 6.35
C ALA A 129 21.39 -6.41 6.81
N LYS A 130 21.63 -6.40 8.13
CA LYS A 130 22.92 -6.75 8.75
C LYS A 130 23.13 -8.24 8.99
N GLY A 131 22.21 -9.10 8.52
CA GLY A 131 22.29 -10.56 8.71
C GLY A 131 22.05 -11.03 10.14
N ARG A 132 21.56 -10.17 11.04
CA ARG A 132 21.28 -10.53 12.45
C ARG A 132 19.96 -11.28 12.62
N GLY A 133 19.08 -11.21 11.62
CA GLY A 133 17.69 -11.67 11.73
C GLY A 133 16.83 -10.74 12.58
N ALA A 134 15.53 -11.03 12.64
CA ALA A 134 14.59 -10.32 13.50
C ALA A 134 13.45 -11.27 13.89
N TYR A 135 13.13 -11.31 15.18
CA TYR A 135 12.14 -12.22 15.74
C TYR A 135 11.29 -11.50 16.78
N LEU A 136 10.01 -11.81 16.84
CA LEU A 136 9.11 -11.39 17.90
C LEU A 136 9.05 -12.50 18.96
N ASP A 137 9.61 -12.23 20.13
CA ASP A 137 9.59 -13.14 21.28
C ASP A 137 8.38 -12.84 22.17
N ALA A 138 7.39 -13.75 22.11
CA ALA A 138 6.16 -13.68 22.89
C ALA A 138 6.08 -14.79 23.96
N ARG A 139 7.16 -15.57 24.14
CA ARG A 139 7.16 -16.79 24.97
C ARG A 139 6.88 -16.49 26.44
N THR A 140 7.46 -15.42 26.97
CA THR A 140 7.23 -14.99 28.36
C THR A 140 5.98 -14.12 28.49
N ALA A 141 5.74 -13.24 27.53
CA ALA A 141 4.63 -12.28 27.56
C ALA A 141 3.26 -12.95 27.46
N VAL A 142 3.14 -13.96 26.59
CA VAL A 142 1.88 -14.64 26.29
C VAL A 142 1.91 -16.10 26.73
N GLY A 143 3.01 -16.80 26.46
CA GLY A 143 3.24 -18.18 26.92
C GLY A 143 2.10 -19.13 26.57
N ASP A 144 1.67 -19.95 27.54
CA ASP A 144 0.65 -20.98 27.34
C ASP A 144 -0.73 -20.44 26.93
N ALA A 145 -1.00 -19.15 27.17
CA ALA A 145 -2.26 -18.51 26.78
C ALA A 145 -2.36 -18.22 25.27
N PHE A 146 -1.27 -18.32 24.51
CA PHE A 146 -1.21 -17.92 23.10
C PHE A 146 -2.31 -18.52 22.22
N PRO A 147 -2.63 -19.83 22.29
CA PRO A 147 -3.68 -20.43 21.47
C PRO A 147 -5.07 -19.83 21.72
N HIS A 148 -5.30 -19.27 22.91
CA HIS A 148 -6.58 -18.72 23.34
C HIS A 148 -6.67 -17.20 23.11
N GLU A 149 -5.62 -16.46 23.45
CA GLU A 149 -5.59 -14.98 23.33
C GLU A 149 -5.31 -14.51 21.89
N PHE A 150 -4.47 -15.25 21.15
CA PHE A 150 -4.07 -14.90 19.78
C PHE A 150 -4.25 -16.08 18.80
N PRO A 151 -5.45 -16.69 18.70
CA PRO A 151 -5.68 -17.93 17.97
C PRO A 151 -5.31 -17.84 16.48
N ALA A 152 -5.54 -16.68 15.85
CA ALA A 152 -5.21 -16.46 14.44
C ALA A 152 -3.69 -16.46 14.19
N VAL A 153 -2.92 -15.81 15.07
CA VAL A 153 -1.45 -15.78 14.99
C VAL A 153 -0.88 -17.16 15.32
N PHE A 154 -1.42 -17.81 16.36
CA PHE A 154 -1.04 -19.18 16.73
C PHE A 154 -1.23 -20.14 15.55
N ALA A 155 -2.42 -20.15 14.95
CA ALA A 155 -2.71 -20.99 13.79
C ALA A 155 -1.80 -20.69 12.60
N ALA A 156 -1.47 -19.42 12.34
CA ALA A 156 -0.52 -19.05 11.29
C ALA A 156 0.88 -19.61 11.53
N CYS A 157 1.38 -19.51 12.77
CA CYS A 157 2.68 -20.07 13.15
C CYS A 157 2.70 -21.61 13.07
N MET A 158 1.69 -22.27 13.63
CA MET A 158 1.60 -23.73 13.66
C MET A 158 1.51 -24.33 12.24
N ARG A 159 0.78 -23.68 11.32
CA ARG A 159 0.76 -24.09 9.90
C ARG A 159 2.13 -24.02 9.23
N ALA A 160 3.01 -23.16 9.71
CA ALA A 160 4.39 -23.05 9.25
C ALA A 160 5.37 -23.94 10.04
N GLY A 161 4.88 -24.81 10.93
CA GLY A 161 5.71 -25.68 11.75
C GLY A 161 6.45 -24.95 12.89
N LEU A 162 5.95 -23.77 13.30
CA LEU A 162 6.53 -22.96 14.36
C LEU A 162 5.57 -22.88 15.55
N ASP A 163 6.02 -23.27 16.75
CA ASP A 163 5.28 -23.03 17.99
C ASP A 163 5.73 -21.72 18.63
N PRO A 164 4.89 -20.67 18.65
CA PRO A 164 5.26 -19.36 19.17
C PRO A 164 5.38 -19.34 20.71
N ARG A 165 5.01 -20.42 21.40
CA ARG A 165 5.20 -20.60 22.85
C ARG A 165 6.62 -21.06 23.19
N GLU A 166 7.26 -21.76 22.27
CA GLU A 166 8.59 -22.35 22.47
C GLU A 166 9.68 -21.56 21.73
N THR A 167 9.34 -20.99 20.58
CA THR A 167 10.30 -20.35 19.67
C THR A 167 9.86 -18.93 19.28
N PRO A 168 10.78 -17.95 19.22
CA PRO A 168 10.48 -16.62 18.71
C PRO A 168 9.99 -16.64 17.26
N ILE A 169 9.00 -15.81 16.95
CA ILE A 169 8.37 -15.76 15.61
C ILE A 169 9.28 -14.99 14.65
N PRO A 170 9.76 -15.56 13.54
CA PRO A 170 10.54 -14.82 12.54
C PRO A 170 9.68 -13.73 11.91
N VAL A 171 10.20 -12.51 11.83
CA VAL A 171 9.45 -11.36 11.32
C VAL A 171 10.19 -10.51 10.29
N ALA A 172 9.40 -9.84 9.46
CA ALA A 172 9.82 -8.89 8.45
C ALA A 172 8.95 -7.65 8.48
N PRO A 173 9.46 -6.50 7.99
CA PRO A 173 8.60 -5.43 7.54
C PRO A 173 7.87 -5.87 6.27
N GLY A 174 6.53 -5.81 6.28
CA GLY A 174 5.69 -6.08 5.11
C GLY A 174 4.78 -4.91 4.79
N ALA A 175 4.57 -4.61 3.51
CA ALA A 175 3.60 -3.60 3.08
C ALA A 175 2.22 -3.94 3.66
N HIS A 176 1.55 -2.94 4.23
CA HIS A 176 0.37 -3.19 5.05
C HIS A 176 -0.78 -2.21 4.79
N TYR A 177 -0.47 -0.96 4.48
CA TYR A 177 -1.49 0.04 4.19
C TYR A 177 -0.93 1.12 3.26
N HIS A 178 -1.72 1.52 2.27
CA HIS A 178 -1.39 2.65 1.39
C HIS A 178 -2.13 3.89 1.88
N MET A 179 -1.40 4.90 2.36
CA MET A 179 -2.00 6.18 2.80
C MET A 179 -2.27 7.12 1.62
N GLY A 180 -1.41 7.05 0.60
CA GLY A 180 -1.63 7.71 -0.68
C GLY A 180 -2.71 7.05 -1.52
N GLY A 181 -3.00 7.64 -2.67
CA GLY A 181 -4.04 7.14 -3.56
C GLY A 181 -4.72 8.25 -4.35
N ILE A 182 -5.96 8.00 -4.75
CA ILE A 182 -6.79 8.96 -5.48
C ILE A 182 -7.14 10.12 -4.55
N ALA A 183 -6.76 11.34 -4.91
CA ALA A 183 -7.07 12.52 -4.10
C ALA A 183 -8.59 12.65 -3.97
N ALA A 184 -9.09 12.67 -2.74
CA ALA A 184 -10.52 12.81 -2.46
C ALA A 184 -10.78 13.72 -1.26
N ASP A 185 -11.89 14.44 -1.27
CA ASP A 185 -12.35 15.17 -0.08
C ASP A 185 -12.96 14.22 0.97
N LEU A 186 -13.40 14.78 2.10
CA LEU A 186 -13.99 14.00 3.20
C LEU A 186 -15.36 13.35 2.86
N ASP A 187 -15.96 13.73 1.74
CA ASP A 187 -17.16 13.12 1.18
C ASP A 187 -16.81 12.20 -0.01
N GLY A 188 -15.53 11.95 -0.27
CA GLY A 188 -15.02 11.07 -1.31
C GLY A 188 -15.01 11.69 -2.72
N ARG A 189 -15.27 12.99 -2.90
CA ARG A 189 -15.24 13.62 -4.23
C ARG A 189 -13.80 13.73 -4.73
N THR A 190 -13.55 13.27 -5.96
CA THR A 190 -12.24 13.42 -6.61
C THR A 190 -12.16 14.74 -7.39
N SER A 191 -11.04 14.98 -8.08
CA SER A 191 -10.91 16.12 -9.01
C SER A 191 -11.71 15.94 -10.31
N LEU A 192 -12.28 14.76 -10.58
CA LEU A 192 -13.15 14.49 -11.71
C LEU A 192 -14.61 14.45 -11.22
N ALA A 193 -15.49 15.25 -11.82
CA ALA A 193 -16.90 15.27 -11.44
C ALA A 193 -17.53 13.89 -11.71
N GLY A 194 -18.46 13.44 -10.87
CA GLY A 194 -19.07 12.11 -10.98
C GLY A 194 -18.16 10.93 -10.58
N LEU A 195 -16.85 11.14 -10.36
CA LEU A 195 -15.95 10.11 -9.80
C LEU A 195 -15.70 10.38 -8.31
N TYR A 196 -15.93 9.34 -7.53
CA TYR A 196 -15.67 9.30 -6.10
C TYR A 196 -14.65 8.20 -5.77
N ALA A 197 -13.90 8.39 -4.69
CA ALA A 197 -13.01 7.38 -4.13
C ALA A 197 -13.18 7.28 -2.62
N VAL A 198 -13.16 6.07 -2.07
CA VAL A 198 -13.31 5.82 -0.65
C VAL A 198 -12.54 4.59 -0.17
N GLY A 199 -12.22 4.55 1.13
CA GLY A 199 -11.37 3.52 1.71
C GLY A 199 -9.92 3.66 1.27
N GLU A 200 -9.15 2.58 1.30
CA GLU A 200 -7.70 2.60 1.10
C GLU A 200 -7.26 3.02 -0.32
N CYS A 201 -8.16 3.02 -1.32
CA CYS A 201 -7.82 3.55 -2.64
C CYS A 201 -7.80 5.10 -2.69
N ALA A 202 -8.38 5.75 -1.67
CA ALA A 202 -8.52 7.20 -1.59
C ALA A 202 -7.50 7.79 -0.62
N ALA A 203 -6.99 8.96 -0.98
CA ALA A 203 -6.14 9.79 -0.14
C ALA A 203 -6.90 11.06 0.25
N THR A 204 -7.46 11.03 1.46
CA THR A 204 -8.27 12.11 2.06
C THR A 204 -7.46 13.06 2.93
N GLY A 205 -6.18 12.75 3.16
CA GLY A 205 -5.29 13.47 4.07
C GLY A 205 -5.41 13.06 5.55
N VAL A 206 -6.42 12.27 5.94
CA VAL A 206 -6.65 11.90 7.35
C VAL A 206 -5.50 11.11 7.98
N HIS A 207 -4.76 10.34 7.17
CA HIS A 207 -3.63 9.54 7.64
C HIS A 207 -2.29 10.26 7.52
N GLY A 208 -2.23 11.37 6.77
CA GLY A 208 -0.99 12.05 6.40
C GLY A 208 0.10 11.05 5.97
N ALA A 209 1.31 11.23 6.50
CA ALA A 209 2.45 10.39 6.19
C ALA A 209 2.51 9.06 6.98
N ASN A 210 1.64 8.83 7.96
CA ASN A 210 1.67 7.60 8.77
C ASN A 210 0.32 7.34 9.44
N ARG A 211 -0.40 6.32 8.95
CA ARG A 211 -1.70 5.92 9.50
C ARG A 211 -1.57 5.39 10.94
N LEU A 212 -2.43 5.85 11.85
CA LEU A 212 -2.55 5.30 13.21
C LEU A 212 -3.25 3.93 13.20
N ALA A 213 -2.78 3.01 14.05
CA ALA A 213 -3.38 1.68 14.21
C ALA A 213 -4.91 1.76 14.43
N SER A 214 -5.64 0.76 13.93
CA SER A 214 -7.12 0.66 13.99
C SER A 214 -7.94 1.72 13.22
N ASN A 215 -7.34 2.77 12.65
CA ASN A 215 -8.10 3.78 11.90
C ASN A 215 -8.58 3.39 10.49
N SER A 216 -7.99 2.41 9.79
CA SER A 216 -8.32 2.11 8.38
C SER A 216 -9.75 1.58 8.19
N LEU A 217 -10.20 0.63 9.02
CA LEU A 217 -11.59 0.13 8.95
C LEU A 217 -12.60 1.18 9.41
N LEU A 218 -12.21 2.00 10.40
CA LEU A 218 -13.03 3.11 10.87
C LEU A 218 -13.22 4.15 9.76
N GLU A 219 -12.15 4.50 9.04
CA GLU A 219 -12.19 5.39 7.88
C GLU A 219 -13.12 4.81 6.80
N ALA A 220 -12.92 3.55 6.41
CA ALA A 220 -13.75 2.90 5.39
C ALA A 220 -15.25 2.98 5.74
N ALA A 221 -15.62 2.71 6.99
CA ALA A 221 -17.02 2.81 7.44
C ALA A 221 -17.52 4.27 7.51
N ALA A 222 -16.73 5.17 8.09
CA ALA A 222 -17.12 6.56 8.32
C ALA A 222 -17.26 7.33 7.00
N PHE A 223 -16.26 7.22 6.13
CA PHE A 223 -16.23 7.89 4.83
C PHE A 223 -17.11 7.17 3.82
N GLY A 224 -17.22 5.83 3.86
CA GLY A 224 -18.18 5.09 3.03
C GLY A 224 -19.60 5.60 3.18
N ARG A 225 -20.03 5.89 4.42
CA ARG A 225 -21.36 6.49 4.67
C ARG A 225 -21.48 7.92 4.12
N ARG A 226 -20.43 8.74 4.21
CA ARG A 226 -20.43 10.12 3.68
C ARG A 226 -20.46 10.12 2.17
N THR A 227 -19.56 9.35 1.56
CA THR A 227 -19.48 9.14 0.11
C THR A 227 -20.76 8.59 -0.47
N GLY A 228 -21.39 7.60 0.18
CA GLY A 228 -22.69 7.10 -0.26
C GLY A 228 -23.78 8.18 -0.28
N ARG A 229 -23.83 9.07 0.71
CA ARG A 229 -24.77 10.20 0.73
C ARG A 229 -24.46 11.24 -0.34
N ALA A 230 -23.18 11.55 -0.55
CA ALA A 230 -22.76 12.51 -1.56
C ALA A 230 -23.01 12.00 -2.98
N ALA A 231 -22.66 10.74 -3.26
CA ALA A 231 -22.90 10.08 -4.53
C ALA A 231 -24.40 9.89 -4.83
N ALA A 232 -25.23 9.65 -3.81
CA ALA A 232 -26.69 9.55 -3.99
C ALA A 232 -27.35 10.88 -4.37
N ALA A 233 -26.70 12.02 -4.08
CA ALA A 233 -27.14 13.34 -4.51
C ALA A 233 -26.59 13.74 -5.88
N GLU A 234 -25.72 12.92 -6.48
CA GLU A 234 -25.18 13.17 -7.81
C GLU A 234 -26.27 12.93 -8.86
N THR A 235 -26.57 14.00 -9.60
CA THR A 235 -27.57 13.95 -10.67
C THR A 235 -26.91 13.71 -12.02
N GLY A 236 -25.58 13.94 -12.09
CA GLY A 236 -24.77 13.78 -13.28
C GLY A 236 -24.98 14.88 -14.34
N GLY A 237 -24.06 15.01 -15.31
CA GLY A 237 -24.18 15.90 -16.49
C GLY A 237 -24.42 15.19 -17.84
N GLU A 238 -24.53 15.95 -18.93
CA GLU A 238 -24.49 15.40 -20.30
C GLU A 238 -23.03 15.17 -20.73
N GLY A 239 -22.75 14.17 -21.57
CA GLY A 239 -21.40 13.89 -22.06
C GLY A 239 -21.30 12.63 -22.91
N ASP A 240 -20.24 12.53 -23.69
CA ASP A 240 -20.00 11.41 -24.59
C ASP A 240 -19.53 10.16 -23.85
N VAL A 241 -19.96 8.99 -24.34
CA VAL A 241 -19.47 7.69 -23.86
C VAL A 241 -18.10 7.43 -24.48
N LEU A 242 -17.08 7.24 -23.63
CA LEU A 242 -15.72 6.94 -24.06
C LEU A 242 -15.57 5.48 -24.50
N LYS A 243 -14.85 5.25 -25.61
CA LYS A 243 -14.43 3.90 -26.01
C LYS A 243 -13.44 3.33 -25.00
N PRO A 244 -13.72 2.16 -24.40
CA PRO A 244 -12.80 1.50 -23.50
C PRO A 244 -11.48 1.12 -24.15
N VAL A 245 -10.39 1.53 -23.51
CA VAL A 245 -9.09 0.89 -23.69
C VAL A 245 -8.89 -0.04 -22.49
N LEU A 246 -8.77 -1.32 -22.78
CA LEU A 246 -8.42 -2.33 -21.79
C LEU A 246 -6.92 -2.28 -21.56
N ALA A 247 -6.52 -2.21 -20.29
CA ALA A 247 -5.13 -2.38 -19.94
C ALA A 247 -4.76 -3.87 -20.08
N PRO A 248 -3.55 -4.19 -20.58
CA PRO A 248 -3.07 -5.56 -20.58
C PRO A 248 -2.76 -6.03 -19.16
N ASP A 249 -2.97 -7.31 -18.91
CA ASP A 249 -2.48 -7.98 -17.71
C ASP A 249 -0.96 -8.12 -17.76
N LEU A 250 -0.33 -8.07 -16.58
CA LEU A 250 1.09 -8.34 -16.45
C LEU A 250 1.33 -9.85 -16.35
N ALA A 251 2.23 -10.39 -17.17
CA ALA A 251 2.61 -11.80 -17.08
C ALA A 251 3.12 -12.15 -15.66
N PRO A 252 2.90 -13.39 -15.16
CA PRO A 252 3.28 -13.77 -13.80
C PRO A 252 4.75 -13.47 -13.44
N GLU A 253 5.68 -13.73 -14.37
CA GLU A 253 7.12 -13.50 -14.18
C GLU A 253 7.43 -12.00 -14.07
N ALA A 254 6.76 -11.18 -14.88
CA ALA A 254 6.87 -9.73 -14.86
C ALA A 254 6.28 -9.16 -13.56
N LEU A 255 5.17 -9.70 -13.07
CA LEU A 255 4.61 -9.34 -11.76
C LEU A 255 5.54 -9.72 -10.61
N THR A 256 6.17 -10.89 -10.65
CA THR A 256 7.19 -11.27 -9.67
C THR A 256 8.38 -10.29 -9.68
N ALA A 257 8.87 -9.92 -10.86
CA ALA A 257 9.96 -8.95 -11.01
C ALA A 257 9.60 -7.56 -10.46
N LEU A 258 8.38 -7.08 -10.75
CA LEU A 258 7.84 -5.84 -10.20
C LEU A 258 7.84 -5.89 -8.66
N ARG A 259 7.25 -6.95 -8.10
CA ARG A 259 7.07 -7.12 -6.66
C ARG A 259 8.39 -7.20 -5.89
N ALA A 260 9.39 -7.83 -6.49
CA ALA A 260 10.76 -7.86 -5.99
C ALA A 260 11.37 -6.45 -6.00
N ALA A 261 11.32 -5.75 -7.14
CA ALA A 261 11.88 -4.40 -7.28
C ALA A 261 11.29 -3.41 -6.25
N MET A 262 9.97 -3.44 -6.06
CA MET A 262 9.29 -2.61 -5.07
C MET A 262 9.71 -2.95 -3.64
N SER A 263 9.83 -4.25 -3.30
CA SER A 263 10.22 -4.69 -1.95
C SER A 263 11.66 -4.36 -1.60
N ASP A 264 12.55 -4.37 -2.58
CA ASP A 264 13.99 -4.19 -2.38
C ASP A 264 14.40 -2.73 -2.39
N ASN A 265 13.70 -1.89 -3.17
CA ASN A 265 14.13 -0.53 -3.45
C ASN A 265 13.11 0.56 -3.07
N VAL A 266 11.84 0.22 -2.87
CA VAL A 266 10.75 1.14 -2.51
C VAL A 266 10.15 0.79 -1.14
N GLY A 267 10.91 0.02 -0.35
CA GLY A 267 10.53 -0.50 0.96
C GLY A 267 10.64 0.52 2.10
N VAL A 268 10.96 0.02 3.29
CA VAL A 268 11.05 0.79 4.55
C VAL A 268 12.13 1.86 4.53
N VAL A 269 13.29 1.54 3.95
CA VAL A 269 14.43 2.44 3.81
C VAL A 269 14.69 2.60 2.32
N ARG A 270 14.83 3.85 1.89
CA ARG A 270 14.97 4.23 0.48
C ARG A 270 16.19 5.13 0.33
N ASP A 271 16.80 5.12 -0.84
CA ASP A 271 17.78 6.12 -1.28
C ASP A 271 17.58 6.40 -2.77
N ALA A 272 18.21 7.46 -3.27
CA ALA A 272 18.11 7.82 -4.68
C ALA A 272 18.56 6.68 -5.62
N GLU A 273 19.58 5.92 -5.25
CA GLU A 273 20.12 4.84 -6.08
C GLU A 273 19.12 3.69 -6.23
N GLY A 274 18.57 3.20 -5.12
CA GLY A 274 17.55 2.17 -5.10
C GLY A 274 16.30 2.59 -5.85
N LEU A 275 15.77 3.78 -5.58
CA LEU A 275 14.59 4.29 -6.26
C LEU A 275 14.80 4.40 -7.78
N THR A 276 16.00 4.79 -8.21
CA THR A 276 16.37 4.80 -9.64
C THR A 276 16.43 3.39 -10.22
N ARG A 277 16.99 2.41 -9.49
CA ARG A 277 16.98 0.99 -9.93
C ARG A 277 15.55 0.46 -10.08
N ALA A 278 14.65 0.79 -9.14
CA ALA A 278 13.24 0.41 -9.23
C ALA A 278 12.58 0.99 -10.47
N LEU A 279 12.74 2.29 -10.70
CA LEU A 279 12.18 2.98 -11.87
C LEU A 279 12.69 2.39 -13.19
N ALA A 280 13.97 2.01 -13.27
CA ALA A 280 14.53 1.34 -14.44
C ALA A 280 13.93 -0.06 -14.68
N VAL A 281 13.62 -0.82 -13.63
CA VAL A 281 12.88 -2.09 -13.76
C VAL A 281 11.48 -1.82 -14.30
N LEU A 282 10.76 -0.87 -13.72
CA LEU A 282 9.40 -0.52 -14.12
C LEU A 282 9.33 0.02 -15.55
N GLU A 283 10.34 0.75 -16.01
CA GLU A 283 10.44 1.19 -17.40
C GLU A 283 10.58 0.03 -18.39
N ARG A 284 11.37 -1.00 -18.06
CA ARG A 284 11.47 -2.21 -18.90
C ARG A 284 10.14 -2.97 -18.93
N LEU A 285 9.50 -3.15 -17.78
CA LEU A 285 8.20 -3.82 -17.71
C LEU A 285 7.11 -3.07 -18.50
N GLU A 286 7.15 -1.74 -18.51
CA GLU A 286 6.25 -0.91 -19.32
C GLU A 286 6.50 -1.08 -20.83
N GLN A 287 7.75 -1.33 -21.25
CA GLN A 287 8.06 -1.60 -22.66
C GLN A 287 7.50 -2.96 -23.09
N ASP A 288 7.53 -3.97 -22.20
CA ASP A 288 7.04 -5.32 -22.47
C ASP A 288 5.50 -5.42 -22.39
N ALA A 289 4.87 -4.64 -21.51
CA ALA A 289 3.43 -4.64 -21.25
C ALA A 289 2.88 -3.21 -21.15
N ARG A 290 2.88 -2.49 -22.29
CA ARG A 290 2.49 -1.08 -22.35
C ARG A 290 1.07 -0.85 -21.83
N GLY A 291 0.93 0.04 -20.85
CA GLY A 291 -0.35 0.38 -20.24
C GLY A 291 -0.79 -0.55 -19.11
N ALA A 292 0.03 -1.52 -18.67
CA ALA A 292 -0.27 -2.38 -17.54
C ALA A 292 -0.44 -1.56 -16.25
N LEU A 293 -1.64 -1.59 -15.66
CA LEU A 293 -2.01 -0.77 -14.50
C LEU A 293 -1.10 -0.98 -13.27
N PRO A 294 -0.65 -2.20 -12.92
CA PRO A 294 0.27 -2.41 -11.80
C PRO A 294 1.62 -1.70 -12.00
N VAL A 295 2.13 -1.64 -13.24
CA VAL A 295 3.38 -0.95 -13.56
C VAL A 295 3.23 0.55 -13.36
N LEU A 296 2.13 1.13 -13.85
CA LEU A 296 1.83 2.54 -13.64
C LEU A 296 1.67 2.87 -12.15
N ALA A 297 0.91 2.06 -11.39
CA ALA A 297 0.74 2.25 -9.96
C ALA A 297 2.09 2.26 -9.22
N ALA A 298 2.96 1.29 -9.52
CA ALA A 298 4.30 1.22 -8.97
C ALA A 298 5.17 2.44 -9.36
N ARG A 299 5.07 2.94 -10.60
CA ARG A 299 5.79 4.13 -11.05
C ARG A 299 5.35 5.39 -10.33
N LEU A 300 4.05 5.56 -10.07
CA LEU A 300 3.52 6.70 -9.29
C LEU A 300 4.13 6.72 -7.89
N ILE A 301 4.19 5.56 -7.23
CA ILE A 301 4.78 5.41 -5.88
C ILE A 301 6.28 5.67 -5.91
N ALA A 302 7.02 5.01 -6.81
CA ALA A 302 8.48 5.09 -6.87
C ALA A 302 8.98 6.48 -7.32
N GLY A 303 8.31 7.10 -8.30
CA GLY A 303 8.64 8.45 -8.79
C GLY A 303 8.44 9.50 -7.70
N ALA A 304 7.27 9.50 -7.06
CA ALA A 304 7.00 10.41 -5.95
C ALA A 304 7.96 10.19 -4.75
N ALA A 305 8.36 8.94 -4.49
CA ALA A 305 9.33 8.62 -3.46
C ALA A 305 10.73 9.19 -3.78
N LEU A 306 11.12 9.21 -5.05
CA LEU A 306 12.38 9.77 -5.54
C LEU A 306 12.40 11.30 -5.44
N ASP A 307 11.30 11.93 -5.84
CA ASP A 307 11.15 13.38 -5.84
C ASP A 307 11.11 13.98 -4.42
N ARG A 308 10.53 13.25 -3.45
CA ARG A 308 10.53 13.68 -2.05
C ARG A 308 11.92 13.48 -1.41
N ARG A 309 12.60 14.61 -1.17
CA ARG A 309 13.95 14.71 -0.58
C ARG A 309 13.92 15.09 0.91
N GLU A 310 13.13 14.34 1.68
CA GLU A 310 13.03 14.40 3.14
C GLU A 310 12.67 13.02 3.68
N SER A 311 12.64 12.85 5.00
CA SER A 311 12.05 11.69 5.67
C SER A 311 10.87 12.11 6.54
N ARG A 312 9.71 11.46 6.34
CA ARG A 312 8.48 11.77 7.07
C ARG A 312 7.57 10.54 7.16
N GLY A 313 7.25 10.13 8.38
CA GLY A 313 6.33 9.02 8.62
C GLY A 313 6.79 7.70 7.97
N GLY A 314 5.93 7.11 7.13
CA GLY A 314 6.21 5.88 6.39
C GLY A 314 7.17 6.04 5.20
N HIS A 315 7.54 7.27 4.83
CA HIS A 315 8.58 7.53 3.84
C HIS A 315 9.88 7.90 4.56
N TYR A 316 10.93 7.09 4.37
CA TYR A 316 12.24 7.33 4.94
C TYR A 316 13.33 7.21 3.87
N ARG A 317 14.05 8.32 3.67
CA ARG A 317 15.19 8.46 2.76
C ARG A 317 16.48 8.48 3.57
N SER A 318 17.33 7.47 3.46
CA SER A 318 18.61 7.43 4.17
C SER A 318 19.57 8.53 3.71
N ASP A 319 19.43 9.00 2.48
CA ASP A 319 20.15 10.13 1.89
C ASP A 319 19.51 11.49 2.19
N TYR A 320 18.31 11.52 2.78
CA TYR A 320 17.62 12.71 3.30
C TYR A 320 16.91 12.37 4.63
N PRO A 321 17.68 12.13 5.71
CA PRO A 321 17.14 11.54 6.94
C PRO A 321 16.27 12.50 7.77
N ASP A 322 16.38 13.80 7.52
CA ASP A 322 15.68 14.83 8.26
C ASP A 322 14.29 15.11 7.67
N THR A 323 13.34 15.44 8.54
CA THR A 323 12.02 15.94 8.15
C THR A 323 12.11 17.42 7.78
N ASP A 324 11.58 17.82 6.62
CA ASP A 324 11.52 19.24 6.23
C ASP A 324 10.61 20.01 7.21
N ALA A 325 10.95 21.28 7.48
CA ALA A 325 10.13 22.17 8.29
C ALA A 325 8.73 22.37 7.67
N GLY A 326 8.61 22.37 6.34
CA GLY A 326 7.34 22.49 5.64
C GLY A 326 6.70 21.13 5.36
N ALA A 327 5.57 20.83 6.01
CA ALA A 327 4.74 19.69 5.62
C ALA A 327 4.02 20.01 4.29
N ARG A 328 4.33 19.27 3.23
CA ARG A 328 3.70 19.41 1.92
C ARG A 328 3.24 18.05 1.40
N HIS A 329 2.02 18.04 0.86
CA HIS A 329 1.52 16.90 0.10
C HIS A 329 2.25 16.81 -1.25
N THR A 330 2.55 15.59 -1.69
CA THR A 330 2.83 15.34 -3.10
C THR A 330 1.50 15.26 -3.83
N ARG A 331 1.31 16.11 -4.83
CA ARG A 331 0.16 16.05 -5.71
C ARG A 331 0.64 15.84 -7.13
N LEU A 332 0.26 14.71 -7.71
CA LEU A 332 0.49 14.42 -9.11
C LEU A 332 -0.78 14.80 -9.86
N HIS A 333 -0.68 15.83 -10.68
CA HIS A 333 -1.71 16.22 -11.64
C HIS A 333 -1.48 15.45 -12.93
N ARG A 334 -2.57 15.23 -13.70
CA ARG A 334 -2.58 14.77 -15.10
C ARG A 334 -1.21 14.32 -15.61
N VAL A 335 -0.91 13.03 -15.50
CA VAL A 335 0.24 12.48 -16.21
C VAL A 335 -0.08 12.61 -17.70
N PRO A 336 0.77 13.26 -18.52
CA PRO A 336 0.54 13.36 -19.96
C PRO A 336 0.25 11.95 -20.47
N ALA A 337 -0.85 11.80 -21.20
CA ALA A 337 -1.39 10.51 -21.62
C ALA A 337 -0.25 9.57 -22.01
N VAL A 338 0.00 8.55 -21.20
CA VAL A 338 0.65 7.34 -21.71
C VAL A 338 -0.29 6.93 -22.82
N ALA A 339 0.12 7.16 -24.06
CA ALA A 339 -0.67 6.82 -25.22
C ALA A 339 -0.85 5.30 -25.21
N VAL A 340 -1.89 4.84 -24.53
CA VAL A 340 -2.37 3.48 -24.66
C VAL A 340 -2.88 3.43 -26.09
N ALA A 341 -2.07 2.82 -26.96
CA ALA A 341 -2.32 2.83 -28.38
C ALA A 341 -3.68 2.18 -28.60
N ALA A 342 -4.65 2.96 -29.07
CA ALA A 342 -5.83 2.42 -29.70
C ALA A 342 -5.37 1.87 -31.06
N GLU A 343 -5.26 0.55 -31.18
CA GLU A 343 -5.43 -0.10 -32.49
C GLU A 343 -6.92 -0.23 -32.80
#